data_AF-A0A3M2THR9-F1
#
_entry.id   AF-A0A3M2THR9-F1
#
_cell.length_a   1.000
_cell.length_b   1.000
_cell.length_c   1.000
_cell.angle_alpha   90.00
_cell.angle_beta   90.00
_cell.angle_gamma   90.00
#
_symmetry.space_group_name_H-M   'P 1'
#
loop_
_entity.id
_entity.type
_entity.pdbx_description
1 polymer ?
#
loop_
_entity_poly.entity_id
_entity_poly.type
_entity_poly.pdbx_seq_one_letter_code
_entity_poly.pdbx_strand_id
1 'polypeptide(L)'
;MDSPDNACSSSQASAQGSVVSGQFSEITEDDVIKFDGSKCWACLTTNVQIAHMIGRKDPQVNRITNYYSAQIILIYYAQVGLWSGLGLINFSLTSHQNGIPLCPTCHTEFDLTLDPGLIIVPTHLEYFIDFELADRERREGKQEARSVPTAGQYRLYQEQKDREQTGEENKIIRCATGGMYTPVFLKHYFHEGLASNVHAMLSYDRPWHGSPLAAFRRAFMALGSGRIGMIQPQMKVNLQRLRDLYFYKDIASMTIQPAENPTQLPQSPGVQKRSGSPLDDVNQQRPTKMPRHDFLGEDQGGAGCSEGRDDSAVWTFGPSMNTEDIVRRFAPVMGGFTRRQVARLPG
;
A
#
# COMPACT_ATOMS: atom_id res chain seq x y z
N MET A 1 -45.17 6.84 -56.01
CA MET A 1 -46.08 8.00 -56.06
C MET A 1 -46.46 8.47 -54.66
N ASP A 2 -45.59 9.09 -53.87
CA ASP A 2 -44.11 9.12 -53.87
C ASP A 2 -43.60 9.48 -52.47
N SER A 3 -42.38 9.08 -52.15
CA SER A 3 -41.62 9.62 -51.00
C SER A 3 -41.25 11.08 -51.25
N PRO A 4 -40.74 11.77 -50.23
CA PRO A 4 -39.36 12.21 -50.40
C PRO A 4 -38.43 11.74 -49.27
N ASP A 5 -37.26 11.27 -49.67
CA ASP A 5 -36.14 10.96 -48.79
C ASP A 5 -35.48 12.23 -48.24
N ASN A 6 -34.94 12.16 -47.02
CA ASN A 6 -33.72 12.84 -46.56
C ASN A 6 -33.57 12.63 -45.03
N ALA A 7 -32.37 12.52 -44.46
CA ALA A 7 -31.07 12.09 -44.99
C ALA A 7 -30.21 11.66 -43.79
N CYS A 8 -29.39 10.62 -43.93
CA CYS A 8 -28.47 10.24 -42.85
C CYS A 8 -27.27 11.20 -42.83
N SER A 9 -27.14 12.00 -41.76
CA SER A 9 -25.96 12.84 -41.51
C SER A 9 -25.23 12.37 -40.25
N SER A 10 -24.39 11.35 -40.43
CA SER A 10 -23.55 10.78 -39.38
C SER A 10 -22.39 11.71 -39.02
N SER A 11 -22.62 12.66 -38.12
CA SER A 11 -21.58 13.48 -37.51
C SER A 11 -20.73 12.66 -36.52
N GLN A 12 -19.72 11.94 -37.05
CA GLN A 12 -18.70 11.28 -36.24
C GLN A 12 -17.82 12.34 -35.53
N ALA A 13 -18.23 12.76 -34.34
CA ALA A 13 -17.40 13.59 -33.47
C ALA A 13 -16.18 12.77 -32.99
N SER A 14 -14.98 13.20 -33.40
CA SER A 14 -13.72 12.45 -33.28
C SER A 14 -13.47 11.87 -31.89
N ALA A 15 -13.28 10.55 -31.82
CA ALA A 15 -12.92 9.82 -30.60
C ALA A 15 -11.43 9.99 -30.25
N GLN A 16 -11.01 11.22 -29.89
CA GLN A 16 -9.66 11.56 -29.44
C GLN A 16 -9.64 12.42 -28.16
N GLY A 17 -10.46 12.05 -27.17
CA GLY A 17 -10.28 12.49 -25.79
C GLY A 17 -9.21 11.65 -25.09
N SER A 18 -8.18 12.29 -24.52
CA SER A 18 -7.09 11.60 -23.82
C SER A 18 -7.54 11.06 -22.46
N VAL A 19 -7.95 9.79 -22.39
CA VAL A 19 -8.42 9.15 -21.15
C VAL A 19 -7.24 8.77 -20.24
N VAL A 20 -6.64 9.80 -19.62
CA VAL A 20 -5.55 9.68 -18.63
C VAL A 20 -6.00 10.28 -17.29
N SER A 21 -7.21 9.92 -16.85
CA SER A 21 -7.67 10.15 -15.47
C SER A 21 -7.79 8.81 -14.72
N GLY A 22 -7.55 8.87 -13.41
CA GLY A 22 -7.76 7.75 -12.48
C GLY A 22 -9.10 7.84 -11.75
N GLN A 23 -10.11 8.40 -12.42
CA GLN A 23 -11.43 8.69 -11.87
C GLN A 23 -12.45 7.67 -12.37
N PHE A 24 -13.60 7.60 -11.70
CA PHE A 24 -14.75 6.87 -12.21
C PHE A 24 -15.37 7.60 -13.41
N SER A 25 -16.25 6.91 -14.15
CA SER A 25 -17.12 7.59 -15.11
C SER A 25 -18.37 8.11 -14.40
N GLU A 26 -18.99 9.17 -14.91
CA GLU A 26 -20.23 9.75 -14.38
C GLU A 26 -21.31 8.68 -14.12
N ILE A 27 -21.52 7.78 -15.10
CA ILE A 27 -22.41 6.62 -14.99
C ILE A 27 -22.06 5.70 -13.81
N THR A 28 -20.77 5.54 -13.52
CA THR A 28 -20.28 4.73 -12.39
C THR A 28 -20.47 5.44 -11.05
N GLU A 29 -20.33 6.77 -11.02
CA GLU A 29 -20.59 7.56 -9.82
C GLU A 29 -22.10 7.56 -9.50
N ASP A 30 -22.96 7.71 -10.52
CA ASP A 30 -24.41 7.55 -10.41
C ASP A 30 -24.84 6.16 -9.89
N ASP A 31 -24.23 5.08 -10.40
CA ASP A 31 -24.48 3.71 -9.89
C ASP A 31 -24.15 3.61 -8.39
N VAL A 32 -23.02 4.17 -7.94
CA VAL A 32 -22.63 4.15 -6.51
C VAL A 32 -23.61 4.98 -5.66
N ILE A 33 -23.99 6.18 -6.12
CA ILE A 33 -24.99 7.03 -5.46
C ILE A 33 -26.36 6.33 -5.37
N LYS A 34 -26.72 5.54 -6.38
CA LYS A 34 -27.96 4.76 -6.46
C LYS A 34 -27.98 3.55 -5.52
N PHE A 35 -26.82 2.94 -5.24
CA PHE A 35 -26.73 1.79 -4.32
C PHE A 35 -26.52 2.19 -2.86
N ASP A 36 -25.60 3.12 -2.57
CA ASP A 36 -25.21 3.48 -1.20
C ASP A 36 -25.83 4.82 -0.71
N GLY A 37 -26.37 5.64 -1.63
CA GLY A 37 -27.00 6.93 -1.34
C GLY A 37 -26.08 8.15 -1.47
N SER A 38 -26.68 9.34 -1.47
CA SER A 38 -26.00 10.64 -1.63
C SER A 38 -25.39 11.23 -0.34
N LYS A 39 -25.05 10.37 0.63
CA LYS A 39 -24.48 10.74 1.94
C LYS A 39 -23.22 9.94 2.21
N CYS A 40 -22.30 10.52 2.99
CA CYS A 40 -21.06 9.86 3.37
C CYS A 40 -21.36 8.54 4.06
N TRP A 41 -20.90 7.44 3.47
CA TRP A 41 -21.15 6.10 3.96
C TRP A 41 -20.69 5.94 5.42
N ALA A 42 -19.54 6.51 5.78
CA ALA A 42 -18.98 6.44 7.13
C ALA A 42 -19.64 7.40 8.15
N CYS A 43 -19.91 8.67 7.78
CA CYS A 43 -20.30 9.72 8.74
C CYS A 43 -21.64 10.44 8.46
N LEU A 44 -22.43 9.98 7.49
CA LEU A 44 -23.76 10.49 7.10
C LEU A 44 -23.84 11.95 6.59
N THR A 45 -22.74 12.71 6.61
CA THR A 45 -22.67 14.08 6.07
C THR A 45 -23.01 14.10 4.58
N THR A 46 -23.65 15.17 4.11
CA THR A 46 -23.87 15.45 2.68
C THR A 46 -22.57 15.84 1.97
N ASN A 47 -22.65 16.09 0.65
CA ASN A 47 -21.53 16.48 -0.21
C ASN A 47 -20.42 15.41 -0.25
N VAL A 48 -20.70 14.34 -0.99
CA VAL A 48 -19.80 13.19 -1.16
C VAL A 48 -18.95 13.28 -2.43
N GLN A 49 -17.86 12.53 -2.41
CA GLN A 49 -17.01 12.16 -3.54
C GLN A 49 -16.98 10.63 -3.60
N ILE A 50 -16.86 10.05 -4.80
CA ILE A 50 -16.79 8.59 -4.95
C ILE A 50 -15.33 8.14 -4.83
N ALA A 51 -14.99 7.61 -3.65
CA ALA A 51 -13.66 7.10 -3.34
C ALA A 51 -13.42 5.72 -3.98
N HIS A 52 -12.19 5.44 -4.40
CA HIS A 52 -11.78 4.10 -4.84
C HIS A 52 -11.31 3.27 -3.62
N MET A 53 -11.98 2.15 -3.34
CA MET A 53 -11.61 1.23 -2.25
C MET A 53 -10.24 0.59 -2.48
N ILE A 54 -9.94 0.19 -3.72
CA ILE A 54 -8.58 -0.05 -4.23
C ILE A 54 -8.24 1.04 -5.25
N GLY A 55 -7.37 1.97 -4.86
CA GLY A 55 -6.92 3.06 -5.74
C GLY A 55 -6.11 2.55 -6.93
N ARG A 56 -6.40 3.04 -8.15
CA ARG A 56 -5.71 2.60 -9.38
C ARG A 56 -4.19 2.86 -9.36
N LYS A 57 -3.74 3.89 -8.63
CA LYS A 57 -2.32 4.24 -8.44
C LYS A 57 -1.85 4.00 -6.99
N ASP A 58 -2.31 2.92 -6.35
CA ASP A 58 -1.93 2.56 -4.97
C ASP A 58 -0.39 2.54 -4.78
N PRO A 59 0.19 3.52 -4.05
CA PRO A 59 1.61 3.81 -4.15
C PRO A 59 2.47 3.02 -3.14
N GLN A 60 2.08 1.79 -2.80
CA GLN A 60 2.96 0.85 -2.08
C GLN A 60 4.01 0.23 -3.02
N VAL A 61 4.79 1.13 -3.62
CA VAL A 61 5.94 0.85 -4.47
C VAL A 61 7.16 0.56 -3.60
N ASN A 62 7.67 -0.66 -3.71
CA ASN A 62 8.98 -0.99 -3.16
C ASN A 62 10.06 -0.28 -4.00
N ARG A 63 10.67 0.78 -3.46
CA ARG A 63 11.72 1.59 -4.15
C ARG A 63 13.06 0.84 -4.23
N ILE A 64 13.09 -0.24 -5.01
CA ILE A 64 14.36 -0.83 -5.48
C ILE A 64 14.77 -0.10 -6.76
N THR A 65 15.30 1.11 -6.60
CA THR A 65 15.95 1.84 -7.70
C THR A 65 17.33 1.23 -7.92
N ASN A 66 17.47 0.40 -8.97
CA ASN A 66 18.78 0.00 -9.47
C ASN A 66 18.97 0.48 -10.91
N TYR A 67 20.17 0.99 -11.18
CA TYR A 67 20.41 1.93 -12.27
C TYR A 67 21.04 1.22 -13.48
N TYR A 68 20.21 0.67 -14.38
CA TYR A 68 20.54 0.56 -15.80
C TYR A 68 19.27 0.64 -16.65
N SER A 69 19.40 1.27 -17.81
CA SER A 69 18.30 1.72 -18.67
C SER A 69 17.33 0.64 -19.14
N ALA A 70 16.05 1.02 -19.23
CA ALA A 70 15.01 0.40 -20.07
C ALA A 70 14.37 -0.95 -19.65
N GLN A 71 14.47 -1.41 -18.40
CA GLN A 71 13.59 -2.49 -17.89
C GLN A 71 12.20 -1.96 -17.47
N ILE A 72 11.45 -1.47 -18.46
CA ILE A 72 10.25 -0.59 -18.40
C ILE A 72 9.00 -1.21 -17.73
N ILE A 73 9.09 -2.43 -17.20
CA ILE A 73 7.96 -3.21 -16.63
C ILE A 73 7.93 -3.18 -15.09
N LEU A 74 9.03 -2.80 -14.43
CA LEU A 74 9.12 -2.80 -12.97
C LEU A 74 8.14 -1.79 -12.32
N ILE A 75 7.77 -2.08 -11.07
CA ILE A 75 7.14 -1.16 -10.09
C ILE A 75 5.67 -0.74 -10.32
N TYR A 76 5.22 -0.43 -11.54
CA TYR A 76 4.11 0.52 -11.76
C TYR A 76 2.73 0.22 -11.11
N TYR A 77 2.43 -1.02 -10.72
CA TYR A 77 1.16 -1.42 -10.07
C TYR A 77 1.36 -2.44 -8.92
N ALA A 78 2.47 -2.35 -8.17
CA ALA A 78 2.96 -3.41 -7.27
C ALA A 78 1.90 -4.16 -6.43
N GLN A 79 1.00 -3.47 -5.71
CA GLN A 79 -0.07 -4.12 -4.93
C GLN A 79 -1.23 -4.64 -5.80
N VAL A 80 -1.78 -3.83 -6.72
CA VAL A 80 -2.88 -4.27 -7.60
C VAL A 80 -2.48 -5.51 -8.41
N GLY A 81 -1.27 -5.52 -8.97
CA GLY A 81 -0.73 -6.65 -9.72
C GLY A 81 -0.56 -7.91 -8.86
N LEU A 82 -0.12 -7.75 -7.60
CA LEU A 82 -0.03 -8.86 -6.63
C LEU A 82 -1.42 -9.44 -6.32
N TRP A 83 -2.40 -8.60 -6.01
CA TRP A 83 -3.76 -9.07 -5.67
C TRP A 83 -4.45 -9.74 -6.87
N SER A 84 -4.35 -9.15 -8.07
CA SER A 84 -4.87 -9.75 -9.30
C SER A 84 -4.15 -11.08 -9.64
N GLY A 85 -2.82 -11.13 -9.52
CA GLY A 85 -2.04 -12.35 -9.73
C GLY A 85 -2.29 -13.45 -8.69
N LEU A 86 -2.79 -13.08 -7.50
CA LEU A 86 -3.26 -13.99 -6.46
C LEU A 86 -4.76 -14.35 -6.60
N GLY A 87 -5.47 -13.84 -7.60
CA GLY A 87 -6.92 -14.09 -7.78
C GLY A 87 -7.82 -13.38 -6.77
N LEU A 88 -7.33 -12.35 -6.07
CA LEU A 88 -8.06 -11.63 -5.02
C LEU A 88 -8.91 -10.45 -5.53
N ILE A 89 -8.81 -10.12 -6.82
CA ILE A 89 -9.63 -9.07 -7.47
C ILE A 89 -10.49 -9.74 -8.55
N ASN A 90 -11.80 -9.84 -8.28
CA ASN A 90 -12.82 -10.42 -9.16
C ASN A 90 -13.71 -9.36 -9.85
N PHE A 91 -13.30 -8.09 -9.83
CA PHE A 91 -14.07 -6.93 -10.30
C PHE A 91 -13.16 -5.95 -11.05
N SER A 92 -13.74 -5.08 -11.89
CA SER A 92 -12.98 -3.97 -12.48
C SER A 92 -12.77 -2.86 -11.45
N LEU A 93 -11.54 -2.35 -11.33
CA LEU A 93 -11.22 -1.21 -10.47
C LEU A 93 -11.97 0.09 -10.87
N THR A 94 -12.51 0.16 -12.09
CA THR A 94 -13.32 1.29 -12.59
C THR A 94 -14.83 0.99 -12.58
N SER A 95 -15.27 -0.06 -11.88
CA SER A 95 -16.70 -0.37 -11.70
C SER A 95 -17.20 0.12 -10.33
N HIS A 96 -18.53 0.25 -10.19
CA HIS A 96 -19.17 0.66 -8.94
C HIS A 96 -18.76 -0.23 -7.75
N GLN A 97 -18.42 -1.51 -8.00
CA GLN A 97 -17.98 -2.45 -6.96
C GLN A 97 -16.65 -2.07 -6.27
N ASN A 98 -15.91 -1.11 -6.81
CA ASN A 98 -14.73 -0.50 -6.19
C ASN A 98 -15.00 0.89 -5.61
N GLY A 99 -16.21 1.42 -5.76
CA GLY A 99 -16.61 2.78 -5.38
C GLY A 99 -17.34 2.83 -4.03
N ILE A 100 -17.19 3.94 -3.32
CA ILE A 100 -17.94 4.23 -2.09
C ILE A 100 -18.10 5.75 -1.90
N PRO A 101 -19.28 6.25 -1.48
CA PRO A 101 -19.48 7.69 -1.30
C PRO A 101 -18.92 8.15 0.07
N LEU A 102 -17.92 9.02 0.07
CA LEU A 102 -17.34 9.62 1.29
C LEU A 102 -17.34 11.15 1.20
N CYS A 103 -17.56 11.84 2.32
CA CYS A 103 -17.29 13.28 2.39
C CYS A 103 -15.77 13.54 2.33
N PRO A 104 -15.30 14.73 1.90
CA PRO A 104 -13.88 15.04 1.73
C PRO A 104 -12.98 14.69 2.94
N THR A 105 -13.48 14.89 4.16
CA THR A 105 -12.76 14.56 5.40
C THR A 105 -12.56 13.05 5.55
N CYS A 106 -13.63 12.25 5.45
CA CYS A 106 -13.53 10.80 5.54
C CYS A 106 -12.76 10.19 4.36
N HIS A 107 -12.86 10.78 3.16
CA HIS A 107 -12.11 10.38 1.97
C HIS A 107 -10.60 10.58 2.19
N THR A 108 -10.19 11.75 2.69
CA THR A 108 -8.79 12.05 3.01
C THR A 108 -8.23 11.09 4.05
N GLU A 109 -8.96 10.84 5.14
CA GLU A 109 -8.53 9.96 6.24
C GLU A 109 -8.56 8.46 5.86
N PHE A 110 -9.32 8.07 4.84
CA PHE A 110 -9.31 6.74 4.24
C PHE A 110 -8.09 6.52 3.33
N ASP A 111 -7.64 7.57 2.62
CA ASP A 111 -6.56 7.46 1.63
C ASP A 111 -5.13 7.56 2.20
N LEU A 112 -4.98 7.94 3.47
CA LEU A 112 -3.70 7.98 4.18
C LEU A 112 -2.99 6.61 4.14
N THR A 113 -1.96 6.52 3.30
CA THR A 113 -1.40 5.22 2.87
C THR A 113 -0.37 4.60 3.84
N LEU A 114 -0.05 5.28 4.95
CA LEU A 114 0.79 4.76 6.03
C LEU A 114 0.09 4.73 7.40
N ASP A 115 -0.84 5.66 7.64
CA ASP A 115 -1.60 5.75 8.90
C ASP A 115 -3.08 6.12 8.58
N PRO A 116 -3.91 5.16 8.14
CA PRO A 116 -5.32 5.42 7.85
C PRO A 116 -6.06 5.88 9.11
N GLY A 117 -6.81 6.98 9.00
CA GLY A 117 -7.73 7.46 10.04
C GLY A 117 -9.10 6.76 9.97
N LEU A 118 -9.45 6.19 8.81
CA LEU A 118 -10.66 5.41 8.57
C LEU A 118 -10.32 4.10 7.82
N ILE A 119 -10.82 2.98 8.30
CA ILE A 119 -10.91 1.73 7.54
C ILE A 119 -12.36 1.22 7.52
N ILE A 120 -12.65 0.30 6.61
CA ILE A 120 -13.95 -0.34 6.46
C ILE A 120 -13.72 -1.84 6.52
N VAL A 121 -14.48 -2.55 7.34
CA VAL A 121 -14.25 -3.97 7.67
C VAL A 121 -15.57 -4.74 7.55
N PRO A 122 -15.63 -5.89 6.86
CA PRO A 122 -16.81 -6.75 6.87
C PRO A 122 -17.15 -7.19 8.30
N THR A 123 -18.43 -7.16 8.69
CA THR A 123 -18.86 -7.43 10.09
C THR A 123 -18.52 -8.84 10.56
N HIS A 124 -18.66 -9.78 9.63
CA HIS A 124 -18.37 -11.20 9.81
C HIS A 124 -17.12 -11.56 9.03
N LEU A 125 -15.98 -11.65 9.72
CA LEU A 125 -14.69 -11.99 9.14
C LEU A 125 -14.47 -13.50 9.04
N GLU A 126 -15.14 -14.26 9.90
CA GLU A 126 -15.14 -15.73 9.98
C GLU A 126 -15.50 -16.33 8.62
N TYR A 127 -16.56 -15.82 7.98
CA TYR A 127 -17.00 -16.23 6.65
C TYR A 127 -15.87 -16.24 5.60
N PHE A 128 -15.02 -15.21 5.58
CA PHE A 128 -13.93 -15.10 4.61
C PHE A 128 -12.75 -16.02 4.93
N ILE A 129 -12.52 -16.28 6.22
CA ILE A 129 -11.54 -17.24 6.70
C ILE A 129 -11.98 -18.65 6.29
N ASP A 130 -13.23 -19.02 6.57
CA ASP A 130 -13.80 -20.33 6.26
C ASP A 130 -13.89 -20.54 4.74
N PHE A 131 -14.23 -19.50 3.97
CA PHE A 131 -14.24 -19.54 2.50
C PHE A 131 -12.84 -19.79 1.92
N GLU A 132 -11.79 -19.08 2.35
CA GLU A 132 -10.43 -19.30 1.83
C GLU A 132 -9.86 -20.66 2.28
N LEU A 133 -10.27 -21.18 3.45
CA LEU A 133 -9.90 -22.53 3.88
C LEU A 133 -10.53 -23.60 2.97
N ALA A 134 -11.84 -23.52 2.71
CA ALA A 134 -12.52 -24.41 1.78
C ALA A 134 -12.00 -24.26 0.33
N ASP A 135 -11.64 -23.04 -0.08
CA ASP A 135 -11.04 -22.79 -1.40
C ASP A 135 -9.61 -23.35 -1.52
N ARG A 136 -8.84 -23.35 -0.43
CA ARG A 136 -7.52 -24.02 -0.34
C ARG A 136 -7.65 -25.52 -0.47
N GLU A 137 -8.54 -26.15 0.30
CA GLU A 137 -8.82 -27.59 0.23
C GLU A 137 -9.31 -27.99 -1.17
N ARG A 138 -10.24 -27.22 -1.77
CA ARG A 138 -10.71 -27.42 -3.15
C ARG A 138 -9.55 -27.44 -4.16
N ARG A 139 -8.56 -26.56 -3.98
CA ARG A 139 -7.37 -26.43 -4.83
C ARG A 139 -6.24 -27.41 -4.48
N GLU A 140 -6.32 -28.15 -3.39
CA GLU A 140 -5.22 -29.04 -2.99
C GLU A 140 -5.03 -30.17 -4.02
N GLY A 141 -3.79 -30.35 -4.48
CA GLY A 141 -3.45 -31.29 -5.55
C GLY A 141 -3.96 -30.93 -6.95
N LYS A 142 -4.58 -29.75 -7.17
CA LYS A 142 -5.21 -29.39 -8.44
C LYS A 142 -4.82 -28.01 -8.96
N GLN A 143 -4.76 -27.87 -10.28
CA GLN A 143 -4.51 -26.58 -10.94
C GLN A 143 -5.81 -25.77 -11.15
N GLU A 144 -6.62 -25.64 -10.09
CA GLU A 144 -7.84 -24.82 -10.10
C GLU A 144 -7.52 -23.36 -9.68
N ALA A 145 -8.14 -22.37 -10.33
CA ALA A 145 -7.99 -20.96 -9.96
C ALA A 145 -8.64 -20.67 -8.59
N ARG A 146 -8.07 -19.74 -7.79
CA ARG A 146 -8.67 -19.28 -6.52
C ARG A 146 -10.08 -18.73 -6.78
N SER A 147 -11.03 -19.11 -5.92
CA SER A 147 -12.34 -18.47 -5.83
C SER A 147 -12.31 -17.41 -4.74
N VAL A 148 -13.13 -16.36 -4.87
CA VAL A 148 -13.33 -15.34 -3.83
C VAL A 148 -14.81 -14.97 -3.74
N PRO A 149 -15.32 -14.69 -2.52
CA PRO A 149 -16.74 -14.39 -2.33
C PRO A 149 -17.14 -13.06 -2.98
N THR A 150 -18.29 -13.06 -3.65
CA THR A 150 -18.95 -11.86 -4.17
C THR A 150 -19.76 -11.15 -3.07
N ALA A 151 -20.10 -9.88 -3.30
CA ALA A 151 -20.95 -9.10 -2.39
C ALA A 151 -22.31 -9.78 -2.12
N GLY A 152 -22.91 -10.40 -3.15
CA GLY A 152 -24.17 -11.14 -3.04
C GLY A 152 -24.05 -12.43 -2.24
N GLN A 153 -22.99 -13.22 -2.43
CA GLN A 153 -22.73 -14.42 -1.60
C GLN A 153 -22.52 -14.05 -0.13
N TYR A 154 -21.83 -12.95 0.15
CA TYR A 154 -21.63 -12.48 1.51
C TYR A 154 -22.94 -12.02 2.16
N ARG A 155 -23.77 -11.29 1.43
CA ARG A 155 -25.11 -10.89 1.89
C ARG A 155 -25.99 -12.09 2.21
N LEU A 156 -26.02 -13.10 1.33
CA LEU A 156 -26.81 -14.33 1.54
C LEU A 156 -26.36 -15.11 2.77
N TYR A 157 -25.05 -15.20 3.05
CA TYR A 157 -24.54 -15.77 4.31
C TYR A 157 -25.06 -14.99 5.53
N GLN A 158 -25.07 -13.65 5.47
CA GLN A 158 -25.59 -12.83 6.56
C GLN A 158 -27.11 -12.97 6.72
N GLU A 159 -27.89 -13.03 5.63
CA GLU A 159 -29.34 -13.31 5.65
C GLU A 159 -29.67 -14.68 6.27
N GLN A 160 -28.86 -15.70 6.00
CA GLN A 160 -29.02 -17.03 6.61
C GLN A 160 -28.67 -17.00 8.10
N LYS A 161 -27.52 -16.45 8.48
CA LYS A 161 -27.04 -16.43 9.86
C LYS A 161 -27.94 -15.61 10.79
N ASP A 162 -28.45 -14.49 10.31
CA ASP A 162 -29.38 -13.62 11.03
C ASP A 162 -30.71 -14.36 11.31
N ARG A 163 -31.23 -15.10 10.33
CA ARG A 163 -32.40 -15.99 10.45
C ARG A 163 -32.17 -17.13 11.45
N GLU A 164 -30.98 -17.75 11.42
CA GLU A 164 -30.59 -18.82 12.36
C GLU A 164 -30.45 -18.31 13.81
N GLN A 165 -30.07 -17.04 14.01
CA GLN A 165 -29.86 -16.46 15.33
C GLN A 165 -31.11 -15.79 15.93
N THR A 166 -31.95 -15.15 15.12
CA THR A 166 -33.11 -14.36 15.58
C THR A 166 -34.45 -15.05 15.37
N GLY A 167 -34.55 -15.97 14.41
CA GLY A 167 -35.81 -16.54 13.94
C GLY A 167 -36.62 -15.63 12.99
N GLU A 168 -36.20 -14.38 12.79
CA GLU A 168 -36.82 -13.40 11.88
C GLU A 168 -35.94 -13.13 10.65
N GLU A 169 -36.36 -12.23 9.75
CA GLU A 169 -35.52 -11.77 8.63
C GLU A 169 -35.13 -10.30 8.83
N ASN A 170 -33.85 -10.03 9.07
CA ASN A 170 -33.34 -8.67 9.11
C ASN A 170 -33.49 -7.95 7.75
N LYS A 171 -34.52 -7.12 7.69
CA LYS A 171 -34.95 -6.34 6.54
C LYS A 171 -33.85 -5.42 5.98
N ILE A 172 -32.88 -4.98 6.79
CA ILE A 172 -31.76 -4.15 6.31
C ILE A 172 -30.86 -4.98 5.40
N ILE A 173 -30.47 -6.18 5.85
CA ILE A 173 -29.61 -7.10 5.08
C ILE A 173 -30.35 -7.57 3.83
N ARG A 174 -31.62 -7.99 3.96
CA ARG A 174 -32.45 -8.49 2.85
C ARG A 174 -32.72 -7.45 1.75
N CYS A 175 -32.68 -6.16 2.09
CA CYS A 175 -32.83 -5.05 1.13
C CYS A 175 -31.50 -4.45 0.65
N ALA A 176 -30.35 -4.96 1.11
CA ALA A 176 -29.04 -4.48 0.71
C ALA A 176 -28.60 -5.04 -0.66
N THR A 177 -27.79 -4.28 -1.40
CA THR A 177 -27.19 -4.76 -2.65
C THR A 177 -26.02 -5.72 -2.41
N GLY A 178 -25.24 -5.47 -1.36
CA GLY A 178 -24.14 -6.31 -0.87
C GLY A 178 -24.27 -6.57 0.64
N GLY A 179 -23.20 -7.05 1.26
CA GLY A 179 -23.19 -7.36 2.71
C GLY A 179 -23.07 -6.12 3.61
N MET A 180 -23.09 -6.38 4.92
CA MET A 180 -22.88 -5.41 6.00
C MET A 180 -21.39 -5.26 6.34
N TYR A 181 -20.97 -4.02 6.59
CA TYR A 181 -19.60 -3.64 6.95
C TYR A 181 -19.62 -2.56 8.06
N THR A 182 -18.60 -2.56 8.91
CA THR A 182 -18.40 -1.57 9.99
C THR A 182 -17.38 -0.51 9.54
N PRO A 183 -17.69 0.80 9.63
CA PRO A 183 -16.66 1.85 9.58
C PRO A 183 -15.89 1.88 10.91
N VAL A 184 -14.57 1.74 10.84
CA VAL A 184 -13.69 1.78 12.02
C VAL A 184 -12.80 3.03 11.95
N PHE A 185 -13.08 3.96 12.84
CA PHE A 185 -12.31 5.20 12.99
C PHE A 185 -11.09 4.97 13.88
N LEU A 186 -9.90 5.14 13.34
CA LEU A 186 -8.61 4.93 14.02
C LEU A 186 -8.03 6.24 14.59
N LYS A 187 -8.64 7.38 14.23
CA LYS A 187 -8.22 8.73 14.61
C LYS A 187 -9.43 9.62 14.85
N HIS A 188 -9.30 10.52 15.83
CA HIS A 188 -10.23 11.62 16.03
C HIS A 188 -9.89 12.76 15.06
N TYR A 189 -10.73 12.94 14.05
CA TYR A 189 -10.56 13.96 13.00
C TYR A 189 -11.84 14.79 12.74
N PHE A 190 -12.92 14.53 13.49
CA PHE A 190 -14.06 15.43 13.57
C PHE A 190 -13.74 16.60 14.51
N HIS A 191 -14.36 17.77 14.30
CA HIS A 191 -14.03 18.99 15.03
C HIS A 191 -14.17 18.86 16.56
N GLU A 192 -13.21 19.45 17.28
CA GLU A 192 -13.26 19.63 18.73
C GLU A 192 -14.56 20.35 19.14
N GLY A 193 -15.28 19.79 20.11
CA GLY A 193 -16.63 20.23 20.50
C GLY A 193 -17.74 19.25 20.09
N LEU A 194 -17.50 18.34 19.15
CA LEU A 194 -18.33 17.14 19.01
C LEU A 194 -18.07 16.18 20.18
N ALA A 195 -19.12 15.49 20.65
CA ALA A 195 -19.04 14.62 21.81
C ALA A 195 -18.04 13.46 21.59
N SER A 196 -17.30 13.08 22.62
CA SER A 196 -16.22 12.09 22.54
C SER A 196 -16.66 10.70 22.08
N ASN A 197 -17.95 10.39 22.19
CA ASN A 197 -18.57 9.15 21.72
C ASN A 197 -19.03 9.18 20.24
N VAL A 198 -18.89 10.30 19.50
CA VAL A 198 -19.40 10.42 18.11
C VAL A 198 -18.86 9.34 17.19
N HIS A 199 -17.61 8.92 17.34
CA HIS A 199 -17.08 7.78 16.57
C HIS A 199 -17.83 6.48 16.88
N ALA A 200 -18.07 6.15 18.16
CA ALA A 200 -18.84 4.97 18.55
C ALA A 200 -20.31 5.03 18.07
N MET A 201 -20.90 6.23 17.98
CA MET A 201 -22.23 6.44 17.40
C MET A 201 -22.26 6.35 15.87
N LEU A 202 -21.11 6.40 15.19
CA LEU A 202 -20.99 6.27 13.73
C LEU A 202 -20.52 4.87 13.30
N SER A 203 -19.75 4.16 14.13
CA SER A 203 -19.26 2.78 13.94
C SER A 203 -20.35 1.70 13.98
N TYR A 204 -21.60 2.01 13.59
CA TYR A 204 -22.63 1.00 13.40
C TYR A 204 -22.55 0.39 11.99
N ASP A 205 -23.01 -0.85 11.87
CA ASP A 205 -22.91 -1.64 10.66
C ASP A 205 -23.85 -1.15 9.56
N ARG A 206 -23.33 -1.07 8.33
CA ARG A 206 -24.03 -0.50 7.17
C ARG A 206 -23.90 -1.43 5.97
N PRO A 207 -24.93 -1.51 5.10
CA PRO A 207 -24.79 -2.20 3.83
C PRO A 207 -23.78 -1.46 2.93
N TRP A 208 -22.97 -2.19 2.19
CA TRP A 208 -22.18 -1.64 1.08
C TRP A 208 -22.23 -2.61 -0.10
N HIS A 209 -22.45 -2.08 -1.30
CA HIS A 209 -22.73 -2.88 -2.49
C HIS A 209 -21.50 -3.52 -3.16
N GLY A 210 -20.29 -3.03 -2.85
CA GLY A 210 -19.07 -3.43 -3.56
C GLY A 210 -18.40 -4.71 -3.08
N SER A 211 -17.31 -5.08 -3.75
CA SER A 211 -16.64 -6.37 -3.54
C SER A 211 -15.95 -6.42 -2.17
N PRO A 212 -16.22 -7.44 -1.32
CA PRO A 212 -15.66 -7.51 0.02
C PRO A 212 -14.13 -7.47 0.06
N LEU A 213 -13.48 -8.01 -0.98
CA LEU A 213 -12.03 -8.05 -1.12
C LEU A 213 -11.42 -6.64 -1.16
N ALA A 214 -12.14 -5.64 -1.69
CA ALA A 214 -11.69 -4.27 -1.73
C ALA A 214 -11.60 -3.62 -0.32
N ALA A 215 -12.48 -3.98 0.60
CA ALA A 215 -12.45 -3.47 1.98
C ALA A 215 -11.19 -3.93 2.72
N PHE A 216 -10.74 -5.17 2.50
CA PHE A 216 -9.53 -5.70 3.13
C PHE A 216 -8.26 -4.94 2.73
N ARG A 217 -8.22 -4.28 1.57
CA ARG A 217 -7.05 -3.55 1.09
C ARG A 217 -6.56 -2.51 2.09
N ARG A 218 -7.46 -1.72 2.68
CA ARG A 218 -7.15 -0.76 3.76
C ARG A 218 -7.11 -1.42 5.14
N ALA A 219 -7.98 -2.40 5.42
CA ALA A 219 -8.00 -3.07 6.73
C ALA A 219 -6.67 -3.78 7.06
N PHE A 220 -6.03 -4.45 6.09
CA PHE A 220 -4.72 -5.07 6.27
C PHE A 220 -3.57 -4.07 6.47
N MET A 221 -3.72 -2.80 6.07
CA MET A 221 -2.73 -1.76 6.32
C MET A 221 -2.78 -1.29 7.78
N ALA A 222 -3.97 -1.23 8.38
CA ALA A 222 -4.13 -0.83 9.78
C ALA A 222 -3.52 -1.84 10.76
N LEU A 223 -3.31 -3.10 10.35
CA LEU A 223 -2.49 -4.08 11.07
C LEU A 223 -1.00 -3.71 11.15
N GLY A 224 -0.54 -2.75 10.35
CA GLY A 224 0.83 -2.19 10.39
C GLY A 224 0.92 -0.77 10.95
N SER A 225 -0.21 -0.10 11.22
CA SER A 225 -0.22 1.24 11.85
C SER A 225 -0.04 1.14 13.37
N GLY A 226 0.59 2.16 13.96
CA GLY A 226 0.63 2.33 15.42
C GLY A 226 -0.76 2.44 16.07
N ARG A 227 -1.81 2.73 15.29
CA ARG A 227 -3.21 2.78 15.71
C ARG A 227 -3.89 1.42 15.84
N ILE A 228 -3.16 0.31 15.66
CA ILE A 228 -3.69 -1.06 15.77
C ILE A 228 -4.44 -1.34 17.10
N GLY A 229 -4.14 -0.59 18.17
CA GLY A 229 -4.88 -0.66 19.44
C GLY A 229 -6.31 -0.09 19.41
N MET A 230 -6.71 0.61 18.35
CA MET A 230 -8.08 1.07 18.11
C MET A 230 -8.95 0.00 17.39
N ILE A 231 -8.33 -1.06 16.88
CA ILE A 231 -9.04 -2.21 16.28
C ILE A 231 -9.44 -3.18 17.40
N GLN A 232 -10.69 -3.64 17.40
CA GLN A 232 -11.16 -4.61 18.39
C GLN A 232 -10.30 -5.89 18.39
N PRO A 233 -9.98 -6.50 19.54
CA PRO A 233 -9.04 -7.63 19.61
C PRO A 233 -9.38 -8.81 18.69
N GLN A 234 -10.64 -9.24 18.65
CA GLN A 234 -11.08 -10.34 17.78
C GLN A 234 -10.99 -9.95 16.29
N MET A 235 -11.40 -8.73 15.94
CA MET A 235 -11.30 -8.20 14.58
C MET A 235 -9.83 -8.16 14.10
N LYS A 236 -8.90 -7.75 14.97
CA LYS A 236 -7.45 -7.81 14.71
C LYS A 236 -6.96 -9.23 14.46
N VAL A 237 -7.34 -10.21 15.29
CA VAL A 237 -6.95 -11.62 15.14
C VAL A 237 -7.49 -12.20 13.83
N ASN A 238 -8.76 -11.95 13.52
CA ASN A 238 -9.40 -12.41 12.29
C ASN A 238 -8.77 -11.77 11.03
N LEU A 239 -8.56 -10.44 11.04
CA LEU A 239 -7.88 -9.74 9.93
C LEU A 239 -6.44 -10.25 9.74
N GLN A 240 -5.72 -10.55 10.82
CA GLN A 240 -4.39 -11.15 10.74
C GLN A 240 -4.44 -12.54 10.11
N ARG A 241 -5.32 -13.43 10.60
CA ARG A 241 -5.50 -14.79 10.04
C ARG A 241 -5.89 -14.75 8.56
N LEU A 242 -6.79 -13.83 8.17
CA LEU A 242 -7.23 -13.70 6.79
C LEU A 242 -6.15 -13.13 5.86
N ARG A 243 -5.38 -12.13 6.31
CA ARG A 243 -4.19 -11.64 5.61
C ARG A 243 -3.23 -12.80 5.34
N ASP A 244 -2.98 -13.59 6.37
CA ASP A 244 -2.00 -14.66 6.29
C ASP A 244 -2.48 -15.78 5.36
N LEU A 245 -3.77 -16.14 5.39
CA LEU A 245 -4.40 -17.07 4.45
C LEU A 245 -4.39 -16.58 3.00
N TYR A 246 -4.45 -15.27 2.74
CA TYR A 246 -4.39 -14.74 1.38
C TYR A 246 -2.96 -14.66 0.81
N PHE A 247 -1.96 -14.32 1.62
CA PHE A 247 -0.60 -14.00 1.16
C PHE A 247 0.49 -15.04 1.50
N TYR A 248 0.39 -15.79 2.60
CA TYR A 248 1.32 -16.89 2.89
C TYR A 248 0.80 -18.21 2.31
N LYS A 249 1.56 -18.80 1.39
CA LYS A 249 1.43 -20.22 1.07
C LYS A 249 2.09 -21.03 2.17
N ASP A 250 1.50 -22.18 2.49
CA ASP A 250 2.14 -23.17 3.34
C ASP A 250 3.43 -23.66 2.67
N ILE A 251 4.55 -23.51 3.38
CA ILE A 251 5.89 -23.66 2.83
C ILE A 251 6.12 -25.10 2.29
N ALA A 252 5.38 -26.08 2.81
CA ALA A 252 5.35 -27.46 2.34
C ALA A 252 4.99 -27.61 0.85
N SER A 253 4.19 -26.71 0.27
CA SER A 253 3.84 -26.75 -1.16
C SER A 253 4.92 -26.12 -2.07
N MET A 254 5.97 -25.52 -1.51
CA MET A 254 7.12 -25.01 -2.27
C MET A 254 8.28 -26.00 -2.20
N THR A 255 8.07 -27.19 -2.80
CA THR A 255 9.17 -28.07 -3.20
C THR A 255 10.00 -27.36 -4.27
N ILE A 256 10.98 -26.58 -3.80
CA ILE A 256 12.07 -26.09 -4.64
C ILE A 256 12.80 -27.35 -5.13
N GLN A 257 12.54 -27.76 -6.38
CA GLN A 257 13.39 -28.75 -7.02
C GLN A 257 14.81 -28.17 -7.02
N PRO A 258 15.82 -28.86 -6.45
CA PRO A 258 17.20 -28.42 -6.53
C PRO A 258 17.55 -28.23 -8.00
N ALA A 259 17.97 -27.02 -8.38
CA ALA A 259 18.34 -26.76 -9.77
C ALA A 259 19.47 -27.73 -10.16
N GLU A 260 19.18 -28.63 -11.11
CA GLU A 260 20.16 -29.61 -11.56
C GLU A 260 21.41 -28.88 -12.07
N ASN A 261 22.58 -29.41 -11.71
CA ASN A 261 23.84 -28.67 -11.79
C ASN A 261 24.05 -28.08 -13.21
N PRO A 262 24.44 -26.80 -13.33
CA PRO A 262 24.63 -26.18 -14.64
C PRO A 262 25.67 -26.96 -15.45
N THR A 263 25.23 -27.49 -16.59
CA THR A 263 26.04 -28.34 -17.46
C THR A 263 27.35 -27.65 -17.83
N GLN A 264 28.45 -28.40 -17.76
CA GLN A 264 29.80 -27.87 -17.97
C GLN A 264 29.94 -27.24 -19.37
N LEU A 265 30.47 -26.02 -19.42
CA LEU A 265 30.83 -25.35 -20.67
C LEU A 265 31.88 -26.19 -21.43
N PRO A 266 31.76 -26.36 -22.76
CA PRO A 266 32.74 -27.09 -23.55
C PRO A 266 34.16 -26.53 -23.40
N GLN A 267 35.14 -27.42 -23.21
CA GLN A 267 36.54 -27.05 -23.00
C GLN A 267 37.21 -26.67 -24.34
N SER A 268 37.69 -25.43 -24.46
CA SER A 268 38.52 -25.00 -25.59
C SER A 268 39.95 -25.56 -25.46
N PRO A 269 40.50 -26.24 -26.49
CA PRO A 269 41.81 -26.90 -26.38
C PRO A 269 43.00 -25.93 -26.51
N GLY A 270 43.66 -25.68 -25.38
CA GLY A 270 45.13 -25.62 -25.24
C GLY A 270 45.98 -24.65 -26.10
N VAL A 271 46.53 -23.62 -25.45
CA VAL A 271 47.84 -23.03 -25.79
C VAL A 271 48.75 -23.08 -24.55
N GLN A 272 50.06 -23.25 -24.74
CA GLN A 272 50.98 -23.74 -23.69
C GLN A 272 51.65 -22.64 -22.85
N LYS A 273 52.10 -23.03 -21.65
CA LYS A 273 52.96 -22.23 -20.76
C LYS A 273 54.33 -21.93 -21.40
N ARG A 274 54.85 -20.73 -21.16
CA ARG A 274 56.30 -20.49 -20.90
C ARG A 274 56.47 -19.50 -19.75
N SER A 275 57.66 -19.50 -19.16
CA SER A 275 57.99 -18.87 -17.88
C SER A 275 59.35 -18.17 -17.96
N GLY A 276 59.52 -17.04 -17.26
CA GLY A 276 60.84 -16.45 -17.00
C GLY A 276 60.87 -14.92 -17.02
N SER A 277 61.29 -14.34 -15.90
CA SER A 277 61.91 -13.00 -15.78
C SER A 277 63.44 -13.21 -15.59
N PRO A 278 64.30 -12.20 -15.32
CA PRO A 278 64.11 -10.74 -15.23
C PRO A 278 65.20 -9.91 -15.97
N LEU A 279 65.25 -8.59 -15.69
CA LEU A 279 66.34 -7.60 -15.99
C LEU A 279 66.48 -7.18 -17.48
N ASP A 280 66.83 -5.96 -17.90
CA ASP A 280 66.76 -4.55 -17.40
C ASP A 280 66.83 -3.65 -18.70
N ASP A 281 67.08 -2.33 -18.82
CA ASP A 281 67.58 -1.24 -17.95
C ASP A 281 67.17 0.18 -18.50
N VAL A 282 67.56 1.25 -17.80
CA VAL A 282 67.78 2.67 -18.21
C VAL A 282 67.29 3.12 -19.61
N ASN A 283 66.38 4.12 -19.64
CA ASN A 283 66.79 5.49 -20.03
C ASN A 283 65.86 6.61 -19.49
N GLN A 284 66.38 7.83 -19.46
CA GLN A 284 65.79 9.04 -18.90
C GLN A 284 65.21 9.95 -20.00
N GLN A 285 64.17 10.74 -19.69
CA GLN A 285 64.21 12.21 -19.85
C GLN A 285 62.94 12.94 -19.36
N ARG A 286 63.16 14.18 -18.90
CA ARG A 286 62.22 15.25 -18.51
C ARG A 286 62.92 16.58 -18.90
N PRO A 287 62.28 17.77 -18.85
CA PRO A 287 60.87 18.12 -18.70
C PRO A 287 60.40 19.15 -19.77
N THR A 288 59.17 19.71 -19.67
CA THR A 288 58.98 21.18 -19.56
C THR A 288 57.52 21.65 -19.34
N LYS A 289 57.42 22.78 -18.61
CA LYS A 289 56.39 23.85 -18.63
C LYS A 289 54.94 23.56 -18.12
N MET A 290 54.47 24.51 -17.30
CA MET A 290 53.05 24.77 -16.98
C MET A 290 52.49 25.86 -17.93
N PRO A 291 51.22 26.29 -17.77
CA PRO A 291 50.97 27.39 -16.82
C PRO A 291 49.75 27.17 -15.89
N ARG A 292 49.70 27.96 -14.80
CA ARG A 292 48.49 28.15 -13.98
C ARG A 292 47.47 29.04 -14.70
N HIS A 293 46.24 29.06 -14.18
CA HIS A 293 45.52 30.33 -14.07
C HIS A 293 44.94 30.47 -12.66
N ASP A 294 45.32 31.55 -11.98
CA ASP A 294 44.73 31.97 -10.70
C ASP A 294 43.58 32.96 -10.99
N PHE A 295 42.59 33.05 -10.09
CA PHE A 295 41.75 34.24 -9.91
C PHE A 295 41.22 34.29 -8.48
N LEU A 296 41.66 35.29 -7.71
CA LEU A 296 41.11 35.66 -6.40
C LEU A 296 40.18 36.88 -6.57
N GLY A 297 39.28 37.07 -5.61
CA GLY A 297 38.24 38.09 -5.64
C GLY A 297 37.59 38.28 -4.27
N GLU A 298 38.39 38.71 -3.30
CA GLU A 298 37.92 39.34 -2.05
C GLU A 298 37.31 40.74 -2.42
N ASP A 299 36.56 41.45 -1.57
CA ASP A 299 36.66 41.48 -0.11
C ASP A 299 35.41 42.05 0.62
N GLN A 300 35.33 41.74 1.93
CA GLN A 300 34.72 42.42 3.08
C GLN A 300 33.37 43.20 3.04
N GLY A 301 32.60 42.98 4.12
CA GLY A 301 31.44 43.79 4.52
C GLY A 301 30.75 43.22 5.77
N GLY A 302 31.40 43.26 6.95
CA GLY A 302 31.02 42.44 8.10
C GLY A 302 30.39 43.15 9.31
N ALA A 303 29.40 42.49 9.93
CA ALA A 303 29.00 42.57 11.34
C ALA A 303 28.19 41.28 11.68
N GLY A 304 28.25 40.66 12.85
CA GLY A 304 29.00 41.01 14.06
C GLY A 304 28.13 40.92 15.32
N CYS A 305 27.83 39.71 15.84
CA CYS A 305 27.17 39.55 17.14
C CYS A 305 27.33 38.16 17.78
N SER A 306 27.69 38.19 19.08
CA SER A 306 27.29 37.28 20.16
C SER A 306 27.58 35.77 20.11
N GLU A 307 28.29 35.30 21.13
CA GLU A 307 28.37 33.89 21.53
C GLU A 307 27.00 33.35 21.98
N GLY A 308 26.69 32.11 21.63
CA GLY A 308 25.51 31.39 22.12
C GLY A 308 25.78 29.89 22.15
N ARG A 309 25.70 29.28 23.33
CA ARG A 309 25.72 27.81 23.46
C ARG A 309 24.38 27.24 23.00
N ASP A 310 24.39 26.38 22.01
CA ASP A 310 23.37 25.34 21.86
C ASP A 310 24.03 24.05 21.37
N ASP A 311 24.09 23.04 22.24
CA ASP A 311 24.83 21.78 22.03
C ASP A 311 23.95 20.75 21.29
N SER A 312 23.32 21.22 20.19
CA SER A 312 22.44 20.40 19.37
C SER A 312 23.29 19.49 18.47
N ALA A 313 23.28 18.18 18.78
CA ALA A 313 24.03 17.18 18.02
C ALA A 313 23.45 17.03 16.59
N VAL A 314 24.00 17.78 15.64
CA VAL A 314 23.60 17.70 14.22
C VAL A 314 24.12 16.40 13.59
N TRP A 315 23.21 15.45 13.36
CA TRP A 315 23.49 14.13 12.78
C TRP A 315 23.63 14.18 11.25
N THR A 316 24.65 14.87 10.73
CA THR A 316 24.98 14.88 9.30
C THR A 316 25.90 13.73 8.91
N PHE A 317 25.33 12.73 8.23
CA PHE A 317 26.09 11.67 7.56
C PHE A 317 26.40 12.10 6.11
N GLY A 318 27.68 12.38 5.83
CA GLY A 318 28.13 12.67 4.47
C GLY A 318 28.36 11.38 3.66
N PRO A 319 28.17 11.38 2.33
CA PRO A 319 28.35 10.19 1.48
C PRO A 319 29.80 9.70 1.36
N SER A 320 30.76 10.41 1.98
CA SER A 320 32.17 10.06 2.09
C SER A 320 32.58 9.42 3.42
N MET A 321 31.68 9.34 4.42
CA MET A 321 31.99 8.72 5.71
C MET A 321 31.85 7.20 5.64
N ASN A 322 32.82 6.48 6.18
CA ASN A 322 32.73 5.03 6.35
C ASN A 322 32.13 4.65 7.72
N THR A 323 31.78 3.37 7.90
CA THR A 323 31.15 2.87 9.14
C THR A 323 32.01 3.08 10.39
N GLU A 324 33.34 3.04 10.27
CA GLU A 324 34.23 3.24 11.41
C GLU A 324 34.31 4.73 11.83
N ASP A 325 34.28 5.67 10.88
CA ASP A 325 34.19 7.11 11.18
C ASP A 325 32.92 7.42 11.98
N ILE A 326 31.81 6.78 11.61
CA ILE A 326 30.51 6.88 12.28
C ILE A 326 30.59 6.34 13.71
N VAL A 327 31.12 5.13 13.89
CA VAL A 327 31.25 4.51 15.22
C VAL A 327 32.16 5.35 16.12
N ARG A 328 33.34 5.77 15.64
CA ARG A 328 34.28 6.61 16.39
C ARG A 328 33.66 7.94 16.84
N ARG A 329 32.85 8.57 15.97
CA ARG A 329 32.24 9.88 16.24
C ARG A 329 31.08 9.83 17.24
N PHE A 330 30.28 8.76 17.24
CA PHE A 330 29.01 8.73 17.98
C PHE A 330 28.92 7.70 19.12
N ALA A 331 29.80 6.68 19.17
CA ALA A 331 29.83 5.74 20.29
C ALA A 331 30.05 6.40 21.68
N PRO A 332 30.85 7.48 21.84
CA PRO A 332 30.99 8.17 23.12
C PRO A 332 29.68 8.77 23.64
N VAL A 333 28.81 9.25 22.74
CA VAL A 333 27.50 9.85 23.09
C VAL A 333 26.56 8.78 23.65
N MET A 334 26.59 7.57 23.07
CA MET A 334 25.76 6.45 23.50
C MET A 334 26.16 5.89 24.88
N GLY A 335 27.41 6.12 25.33
CA GLY A 335 27.93 5.63 26.60
C GLY A 335 27.49 6.42 27.85
N GLY A 336 26.88 7.60 27.69
CA GLY A 336 26.65 8.53 28.81
C GLY A 336 25.56 8.15 29.83
N PHE A 337 24.68 7.18 29.52
CA PHE A 337 23.43 6.99 30.27
C PHE A 337 23.48 6.03 31.47
N THR A 338 24.61 5.35 31.74
CA THR A 338 24.69 4.27 32.75
C THR A 338 25.46 4.63 34.03
N ARG A 339 25.27 5.84 34.58
CA ARG A 339 25.70 6.16 35.97
C ARG A 339 24.82 7.21 36.67
N ARG A 340 23.65 6.79 37.17
CA ARG A 340 23.00 7.47 38.31
C ARG A 340 23.29 6.70 39.60
N GLN A 341 23.74 7.41 40.63
CA GLN A 341 24.08 6.84 41.93
C GLN A 341 22.79 6.45 42.69
N VAL A 342 22.83 5.31 43.39
CA VAL A 342 21.79 4.96 44.37
C VAL A 342 22.07 5.78 45.64
N ALA A 343 21.30 6.86 45.83
CA ALA A 343 21.33 7.62 47.08
C ALA A 343 20.67 6.80 48.20
N ARG A 344 21.39 6.63 49.33
CA ARG A 344 20.77 6.19 50.59
C ARG A 344 20.07 7.39 51.22
N LEU A 345 18.81 7.23 51.63
CA LEU A 345 18.15 8.16 52.54
C LEU A 345 18.44 7.73 54.00
N PRO A 346 18.64 8.68 54.94
CA PRO A 346 18.59 8.40 56.36
C PRO A 346 17.14 8.39 56.87
N GLY A 347 16.85 7.51 57.83
CA GLY A 347 15.54 7.33 58.46
C GLY A 347 15.59 6.12 59.40
#